data_AF-A0A2N5DQ31-F1
#
_entry.id   AF-A0A2N5DQ31-F1
#
_cell.length_a   1.000
_cell.length_b   1.000
_cell.length_c   1.000
_cell.angle_alpha   90.00
_cell.angle_beta   90.00
_cell.angle_gamma   90.00
#
_symmetry.space_group_name_H-M   'P 1'
#
loop_
_entity.id
_entity.type
_entity.pdbx_description
1 polymer ?
#
loop_
_entity_poly.entity_id
_entity_poly.type
_entity_poly.pdbx_seq_one_letter_code
_entity_poly.pdbx_strand_id
1 'polypeptide(L)'
;MSEPIDYWREIVRRGVLAVGYSLQRTVGEPILAAELVQPQEGLMLRAAYATIEMHKLAGVETGTLVHAARRRLAAALEVSSAARELAAYQDLLTACLWAEVADDPPRRLESLAYPHEE
;
A
#
# COMPACT_ATOMS: atom_id res chain seq x y z
N MET A 1 -3.47 26.68 14.20
CA MET A 1 -2.05 26.28 14.30
C MET A 1 -2.00 24.80 13.98
N SER A 2 -1.36 24.40 12.90
CA SER A 2 -1.24 23.00 12.47
C SER A 2 -0.37 22.23 13.47
N GLU A 3 -0.83 21.06 13.89
CA GLU A 3 -0.01 20.13 14.69
C GLU A 3 1.31 19.82 13.95
N PRO A 4 2.43 19.59 14.67
CA PRO A 4 3.67 19.17 14.06
C PRO A 4 3.43 17.87 13.28
N ILE A 5 3.70 17.90 11.98
CA ILE A 5 3.60 16.70 11.13
C ILE A 5 4.68 15.73 11.61
N ASP A 6 4.26 14.55 12.07
CA ASP A 6 5.17 13.43 12.30
C ASP A 6 5.80 13.02 10.96
N TYR A 7 7.10 13.31 10.83
CA TYR A 7 7.89 13.10 9.61
C TYR A 7 7.75 11.67 9.06
N TRP A 8 7.74 10.66 9.92
CA TRP A 8 7.69 9.26 9.49
C TRP A 8 6.29 8.85 9.05
N ARG A 9 5.24 9.35 9.71
CA ARG A 9 3.86 9.16 9.25
C ARG A 9 3.64 9.77 7.88
N GLU A 10 4.23 10.94 7.62
CA GLU A 10 4.13 11.57 6.30
C GLU A 10 4.89 10.79 5.22
N ILE A 11 6.06 10.21 5.53
CA ILE A 11 6.76 9.28 4.63
C ILE A 11 5.88 8.09 4.28
N VAL A 12 5.29 7.44 5.29
CA VAL A 12 4.40 6.29 5.10
C VAL A 12 3.22 6.68 4.20
N ARG A 13 2.53 7.77 4.53
CA ARG A 13 1.39 8.26 3.75
C ARG A 13 1.77 8.54 2.30
N ARG A 14 2.91 9.21 2.05
CA ARG A 14 3.39 9.49 0.69
C ARG A 14 3.79 8.23 -0.07
N GLY A 15 4.42 7.27 0.61
CA GLY A 15 4.75 5.98 0.03
C GLY A 15 3.50 5.23 -0.45
N VAL A 16 2.46 5.18 0.39
CA VAL A 16 1.18 4.56 0.00
C VAL A 16 0.52 5.28 -1.17
N LEU A 17 0.50 6.61 -1.16
CA LEU A 17 -0.08 7.42 -2.24
C LEU A 17 0.72 7.36 -3.55
N ALA A 18 1.98 6.95 -3.50
CA ALA A 18 2.80 6.72 -4.68
C ALA A 18 2.51 5.37 -5.37
N VAL A 19 1.65 4.53 -4.81
CA VAL A 19 1.23 3.25 -5.38
C VAL A 19 -0.15 3.38 -6.04
N GLY A 20 -0.20 2.99 -7.31
CA GLY A 20 -1.42 2.88 -8.10
C GLY A 20 -1.87 1.43 -8.18
N TYR A 21 -3.17 1.25 -8.36
CA TYR A 21 -3.79 -0.06 -8.46
C TYR A 21 -4.59 -0.18 -9.74
N SER A 22 -4.40 -1.28 -10.47
CA SER A 22 -5.09 -1.54 -11.72
C SER A 22 -5.56 -2.99 -11.77
N LEU A 23 -6.73 -3.21 -12.37
CA LEU A 23 -7.24 -4.56 -12.57
C LEU A 23 -6.69 -5.13 -13.87
N GLN A 24 -5.82 -6.14 -13.77
CA GLN A 24 -5.25 -6.85 -14.90
C GLN A 24 -6.06 -8.12 -15.18
N ARG A 25 -6.61 -8.20 -16.39
CA ARG A 25 -7.32 -9.41 -16.86
C ARG A 25 -6.29 -10.42 -17.35
N THR A 26 -6.15 -11.52 -16.64
CA THR A 26 -5.30 -12.65 -17.00
C THR A 26 -6.15 -13.84 -17.44
N VAL A 27 -5.52 -14.90 -17.94
CA VAL A 27 -6.21 -16.19 -18.18
C VAL A 27 -6.48 -16.82 -16.81
N GLY A 28 -7.58 -16.44 -16.18
CA GLY A 28 -7.93 -16.84 -14.80
C GLY A 28 -8.69 -15.75 -14.04
N GLU A 29 -8.51 -15.71 -12.73
CA GLU A 29 -9.08 -14.66 -11.89
C GLU A 29 -8.38 -13.31 -12.16
N PRO A 30 -9.12 -12.20 -12.28
CA PRO A 30 -8.54 -10.87 -12.39
C PRO A 30 -7.59 -10.58 -11.24
N ILE A 31 -6.41 -10.05 -11.58
CA ILE A 31 -5.39 -9.67 -10.60
C ILE A 31 -5.49 -8.17 -10.38
N LEU A 32 -5.72 -7.76 -9.14
CA LEU A 32 -5.47 -6.38 -8.75
C LEU A 32 -3.95 -6.21 -8.61
N ALA A 33 -3.33 -5.53 -9.58
CA ALA A 33 -1.91 -5.24 -9.60
C ALA A 33 -1.63 -3.92 -8.86
N ALA A 34 -0.40 -3.79 -8.36
CA ALA A 34 0.09 -2.60 -7.67
C ALA A 34 1.43 -2.17 -8.27
N GLU A 35 1.58 -0.89 -8.61
CA GLU A 35 2.78 -0.33 -9.24
C GLU A 35 3.01 1.12 -8.82
N LEU A 36 4.24 1.63 -8.99
CA LEU A 36 4.54 3.03 -8.73
C LEU A 36 3.89 3.92 -9.80
N VAL A 37 3.13 4.93 -9.39
CA VAL A 37 2.48 5.87 -10.35
C VAL A 37 3.41 6.99 -10.82
N GLN A 38 4.52 7.21 -10.11
CA GLN A 38 5.53 8.20 -10.45
C GLN A 38 6.88 7.82 -9.83
N PRO A 39 8.01 8.30 -10.36
CA PRO A 39 9.32 8.10 -9.75
C PRO A 39 9.34 8.52 -8.28
N GLN A 40 9.92 7.68 -7.43
CA GLN A 40 10.15 7.94 -6.01
C GLN A 40 11.62 7.70 -5.69
N GLU A 41 12.12 8.38 -4.66
CA GLU A 41 13.50 8.22 -4.20
C GLU A 41 13.56 8.12 -2.67
N GLY A 42 14.66 7.56 -2.18
CA GLY A 42 14.97 7.46 -0.76
C GLY A 42 13.89 6.76 0.06
N LEU A 43 13.50 7.37 1.17
CA LEU A 43 12.58 6.78 2.14
C LEU A 43 11.14 6.62 1.60
N MET A 44 10.71 7.52 0.70
CA MET A 44 9.38 7.41 0.07
C MET A 44 9.32 6.20 -0.88
N LEU A 45 10.41 5.93 -1.61
CA LEU A 45 10.52 4.74 -2.46
C LEU A 45 10.43 3.46 -1.61
N ARG A 46 11.16 3.40 -0.48
CA ARG A 46 11.09 2.27 0.45
C ARG A 46 9.67 2.07 0.99
N ALA A 47 9.00 3.14 1.39
CA ALA A 47 7.61 3.07 1.86
C ALA A 47 6.64 2.61 0.77
N ALA A 48 6.84 3.02 -0.49
CA ALA A 48 6.04 2.55 -1.60
C ALA A 48 6.26 1.05 -1.89
N TYR A 49 7.51 0.57 -1.85
CA TYR A 49 7.80 -0.86 -1.98
C TYR A 49 7.24 -1.69 -0.82
N ALA A 50 7.40 -1.23 0.42
CA ALA A 50 6.77 -1.87 1.58
C ALA A 50 5.24 -1.95 1.42
N THR A 51 4.62 -0.90 0.86
CA THR A 51 3.18 -0.91 0.54
C THR A 51 2.83 -1.96 -0.53
N ILE A 52 3.67 -2.13 -1.55
CA ILE A 52 3.49 -3.17 -2.58
C ILE A 52 3.59 -4.58 -1.96
N GLU A 53 4.56 -4.82 -1.07
CA GLU A 53 4.69 -6.09 -0.37
C GLU A 53 3.47 -6.38 0.53
N MET A 54 3.00 -5.38 1.27
CA MET A 54 1.75 -5.51 2.05
C MET A 54 0.53 -5.78 1.17
N HIS A 55 0.45 -5.18 -0.02
CA HIS A 55 -0.61 -5.50 -0.97
C HIS A 55 -0.53 -6.95 -1.48
N LYS A 56 0.68 -7.48 -1.72
CA LYS A 56 0.88 -8.89 -2.09
C LYS A 56 0.43 -9.81 -0.95
N LEU A 57 0.81 -9.50 0.29
CA LEU A 57 0.38 -10.24 1.49
C LEU A 57 -1.15 -10.22 1.64
N ALA A 58 -1.80 -9.08 1.44
CA ALA A 58 -3.26 -8.99 1.45
C ALA A 58 -3.95 -9.83 0.35
N GLY A 59 -3.21 -10.21 -0.70
CA GLY A 59 -3.67 -11.15 -1.72
C GLY A 59 -3.76 -12.59 -1.24
N VAL A 60 -2.93 -12.99 -0.27
CA VAL A 60 -2.87 -14.35 0.30
C VAL A 60 -3.51 -14.48 1.67
N GLU A 61 -3.42 -13.45 2.52
CA GLU A 61 -3.96 -13.45 3.88
C GLU A 61 -5.46 -13.09 3.91
N THR A 62 -6.30 -14.11 3.78
CA THR A 62 -7.75 -13.94 3.86
C THR A 62 -8.23 -13.59 5.27
N GLY A 63 -9.41 -12.97 5.38
CA GLY A 63 -10.03 -12.63 6.67
C GLY A 63 -9.53 -11.33 7.32
N THR A 64 -8.51 -10.67 6.75
CA THR A 64 -8.04 -9.37 7.21
C THR A 64 -8.89 -8.22 6.66
N LEU A 65 -8.89 -7.07 7.34
CA LEU A 65 -9.54 -5.86 6.84
C LEU A 65 -8.92 -5.40 5.52
N VAL A 66 -7.60 -5.54 5.37
CA VAL A 66 -6.86 -5.16 4.15
C VAL A 66 -7.30 -6.03 2.98
N HIS A 67 -7.44 -7.34 3.19
CA HIS A 67 -7.97 -8.26 2.19
C HIS A 67 -9.40 -7.89 1.75
N ALA A 68 -10.29 -7.58 2.70
CA ALA A 68 -11.66 -7.18 2.40
C ALA A 68 -11.70 -5.86 1.60
N ALA A 69 -10.89 -4.87 1.97
CA ALA A 69 -10.78 -3.60 1.25
C ALA A 69 -10.18 -3.80 -0.16
N ARG A 70 -9.16 -4.65 -0.30
CA ARG A 70 -8.59 -5.05 -1.60
C ARG A 70 -9.63 -5.64 -2.54
N ARG A 71 -10.48 -6.56 -2.04
CA ARG A 71 -11.58 -7.17 -2.81
C ARG A 71 -12.62 -6.12 -3.26
N ARG A 72 -12.97 -5.17 -2.38
CA ARG A 72 -13.91 -4.08 -2.71
C ARG A 72 -13.34 -3.16 -3.79
N LEU A 73 -12.06 -2.80 -3.68
CA LEU A 73 -11.38 -1.99 -4.70
C LEU A 73 -11.36 -2.70 -6.06
N ALA A 74 -11.00 -3.99 -6.09
CA ALA A 74 -11.01 -4.79 -7.31
C ALA A 74 -12.40 -4.80 -7.98
N ALA A 75 -13.46 -5.08 -7.21
CA ALA A 75 -14.83 -5.09 -7.72
C ALA A 75 -15.30 -3.71 -8.23
N ALA A 76 -14.90 -2.62 -7.55
CA ALA A 76 -15.28 -1.27 -7.97
C ALA A 76 -14.55 -0.82 -9.25
N LEU A 77 -13.31 -1.26 -9.45
CA LEU A 77 -12.51 -0.99 -10.66
C LEU A 77 -13.06 -1.71 -11.90
N GLU A 78 -13.87 -2.75 -11.75
CA GLU A 78 -14.54 -3.39 -12.88
C GLU A 78 -15.58 -2.49 -13.57
N VAL A 79 -16.12 -1.51 -12.83
CA VAL A 79 -17.29 -0.73 -13.26
C VAL A 79 -17.10 0.79 -13.18
N SER A 80 -16.03 1.28 -12.55
CA SER A 80 -15.83 2.71 -12.30
C SER A 80 -14.36 3.08 -12.06
N SER A 81 -14.09 4.38 -11.82
CA SER A 81 -12.78 4.86 -11.36
C SER A 81 -12.45 4.53 -9.89
N ALA A 82 -13.41 3.99 -9.12
CA ALA A 82 -13.22 3.48 -7.76
C ALA A 82 -12.54 4.43 -6.74
N ALA A 83 -12.69 5.76 -6.91
CA ALA A 83 -11.98 6.75 -6.11
C ALA A 83 -12.22 6.62 -4.59
N ARG A 84 -13.45 6.29 -4.19
CA ARG A 84 -13.80 6.11 -2.77
C ARG A 84 -13.16 4.85 -2.19
N GLU A 85 -13.24 3.75 -2.91
CA GLU A 85 -12.68 2.47 -2.50
C GLU A 85 -11.15 2.52 -2.48
N LEU A 86 -10.55 3.25 -3.42
CA LEU A 86 -9.10 3.51 -3.45
C LEU A 86 -8.66 4.28 -2.20
N ALA A 87 -9.34 5.39 -1.87
CA ALA A 87 -9.03 6.16 -0.66
C ALA A 87 -9.15 5.32 0.61
N ALA A 88 -10.24 4.56 0.75
CA ALA A 88 -10.43 3.67 1.90
C ALA A 88 -9.36 2.58 1.99
N TYR A 89 -8.90 2.05 0.86
CA TYR A 89 -7.83 1.06 0.81
C TYR A 89 -6.47 1.67 1.17
N GLN A 90 -6.17 2.85 0.66
CA GLN A 90 -4.94 3.59 0.97
C GLN A 90 -4.89 4.04 2.43
N ASP A 91 -6.00 4.48 3.02
CA ASP A 91 -6.07 4.83 4.44
C ASP A 91 -5.76 3.61 5.33
N LEU A 92 -6.32 2.45 4.97
CA LEU A 92 -6.09 1.22 5.71
C LEU A 92 -4.65 0.72 5.58
N LEU A 93 -4.07 0.77 4.37
CA LEU A 93 -2.66 0.45 4.15
C LEU A 93 -1.74 1.40 4.91
N THR A 94 -2.05 2.70 4.95
CA THR A 94 -1.30 3.70 5.70
C THR A 94 -1.30 3.36 7.19
N ALA A 95 -2.47 3.04 7.75
CA ALA A 95 -2.60 2.67 9.16
C ALA A 95 -1.84 1.39 9.50
N CYS A 96 -1.96 0.35 8.67
CA CYS A 96 -1.25 -0.91 8.86
C CYS A 96 0.27 -0.74 8.70
N LEU A 97 0.74 -0.09 7.65
CA LEU A 97 2.18 0.15 7.44
C LEU A 97 2.77 0.97 8.58
N TRP A 98 2.06 2.01 9.05
CA TRP A 98 2.50 2.77 10.21
C TRP A 98 2.62 1.89 11.45
N ALA A 99 1.65 1.02 11.73
CA ALA A 99 1.69 0.13 12.88
C ALA A 99 2.90 -0.82 12.85
N GLU A 100 3.25 -1.33 11.67
CA GLU A 100 4.41 -2.22 11.47
C GLU A 100 5.77 -1.51 11.69
N VAL A 101 5.84 -0.22 11.36
CA VAL A 101 7.12 0.51 11.33
C VAL A 101 7.32 1.47 12.50
N ALA A 102 6.27 1.76 13.29
CA ALA A 102 6.30 2.82 14.31
C ALA A 102 7.43 2.71 15.35
N ASP A 103 7.87 1.49 15.65
CA ASP A 103 8.94 1.21 16.63
C ASP A 103 10.34 1.60 16.11
N ASP A 104 10.61 1.35 14.83
CA ASP A 104 11.90 1.66 14.18
C ASP A 104 11.68 1.90 12.68
N PRO A 105 11.18 3.10 12.31
CA PRO A 105 10.70 3.33 10.94
C PRO A 105 11.76 3.10 9.85
N PRO A 106 13.00 3.60 9.95
CA PRO A 106 14.00 3.40 8.91
C PRO A 106 14.28 1.92 8.64
N ARG A 107 14.54 1.15 9.70
CA ARG A 107 14.93 -0.26 9.58
C ARG A 107 13.76 -1.13 9.16
N ARG A 108 12.58 -0.92 9.76
CA ARG A 108 11.37 -1.71 9.44
C ARG A 108 10.91 -1.47 7.99
N LEU A 109 10.97 -0.23 7.50
CA LEU A 109 10.66 0.08 6.10
C LEU A 109 11.62 -0.63 5.14
N GLU A 110 12.91 -0.70 5.46
CA GLU A 110 13.91 -1.41 4.66
C GLU A 110 13.64 -2.91 4.62
N SER A 111 13.40 -3.55 5.77
CA SER A 111 13.06 -4.98 5.84
C SER A 111 11.76 -5.33 5.12
N LEU A 112 10.74 -4.48 5.20
CA LEU A 112 9.47 -4.71 4.50
C LEU A 112 9.56 -4.46 2.99
N ALA A 113 10.37 -3.49 2.55
CA ALA A 113 10.56 -3.20 1.13
C ALA A 113 11.37 -4.29 0.41
N TYR A 114 12.31 -4.93 1.12
CA TYR A 114 13.25 -5.90 0.56
C TYR A 114 13.30 -7.18 1.41
N PRO A 115 12.21 -7.97 1.49
CA PRO A 115 12.10 -9.13 2.38
C PRO A 115 13.03 -10.31 2.01
N HIS A 116 13.82 -10.19 0.94
CA HIS A 116 14.73 -11.22 0.42
C HIS A 116 16.19 -10.78 0.39
N GLU A 117 16.49 -9.54 0.80
CA GLU A 117 17.87 -9.06 0.94
C GLU A 117 18.31 -9.30 2.39
N GLU A 118 18.97 -10.43 2.62
CA GLU A 118 19.74 -10.77 3.84
C GLU A 118 21.19 -11.11 3.48
#